data_AF-A0A421K1X7-F1
#
_entry.id   AF-A0A421K1X7-F1
#
_cell.length_a   1.000
_cell.length_b   1.000
_cell.length_c   1.000
_cell.angle_alpha   90.00
_cell.angle_beta   90.00
_cell.angle_gamma   90.00
#
_symmetry.space_group_name_H-M   'P 1'
#
loop_
_entity.id
_entity.type
_entity.pdbx_description
1 polymer ?
#
loop_
_entity_poly.entity_id
_entity_poly.type
_entity_poly.pdbx_seq_one_letter_code
_entity_poly.pdbx_strand_id
1 'polypeptide(L)'
;MIEKDSNITLVKSDKSLKDGKKLRKPRIGRLNSALDVRREMARVYKKARHGEMDLTELNGYIKALSAMLVPIRDTELEERIKRLEGNG
;
A
#
# COMPACT_ATOMS: atom_id res chain seq x y z
N MET A 1 -18.69 22.59 2.94
CA MET A 1 -18.17 21.39 3.61
C MET A 1 -18.02 20.33 2.53
N ILE A 2 -16.81 20.05 2.05
CA ILE A 2 -16.57 19.06 1.00
C ILE A 2 -15.59 18.05 1.57
N GLU A 3 -16.11 16.90 1.98
CA GLU A 3 -15.33 15.73 2.35
C GLU A 3 -14.58 15.22 1.12
N LYS A 4 -13.24 15.17 1.20
CA LYS A 4 -12.37 14.66 0.15
C LYS A 4 -12.05 13.19 0.43
N ASP A 5 -12.95 12.30 0.05
CA ASP A 5 -12.66 10.86 -0.06
C ASP A 5 -11.65 10.60 -1.19
N SER A 6 -10.37 10.72 -0.85
CA SER A 6 -9.27 10.48 -1.79
C SER A 6 -8.93 8.98 -1.83
N ASN A 7 -9.84 8.15 -2.33
CA ASN A 7 -9.54 6.75 -2.64
C ASN A 7 -8.76 6.66 -3.96
N ILE A 8 -7.43 6.68 -3.87
CA ILE A 8 -6.54 6.48 -5.02
C ILE A 8 -6.59 5.00 -5.43
N THR A 9 -7.36 4.70 -6.46
CA THR A 9 -7.38 3.38 -7.10
C THR A 9 -6.35 3.36 -8.23
N LEU A 10 -5.19 2.75 -7.99
CA LEU A 10 -4.16 2.55 -9.01
C LEU A 10 -4.62 1.45 -9.99
N VAL A 11 -5.15 1.86 -11.13
CA VAL A 11 -5.51 0.98 -12.25
C VAL A 11 -4.28 0.78 -13.12
N LYS A 12 -3.72 -0.44 -13.16
CA LYS A 12 -2.91 -0.90 -14.31
C LYS A 12 -3.71 -2.03 -14.98
N SER A 13 -4.26 -1.69 -16.14
CA SER A 13 -4.86 -2.60 -17.10
C SER A 13 -3.75 -3.44 -17.72
N ASP A 14 -3.76 -4.75 -17.54
CA ASP A 14 -2.99 -5.65 -18.40
C ASP A 14 -3.90 -6.72 -19.00
N LYS A 15 -4.06 -6.61 -20.32
CA LYS A 15 -4.70 -7.58 -21.18
C LYS A 15 -3.81 -8.81 -21.32
N SER A 16 -4.46 -9.96 -21.47
CA SER A 16 -3.93 -11.27 -21.91
C SER A 16 -3.29 -12.14 -20.83
N LEU A 17 -4.09 -13.08 -20.30
CA LEU A 17 -3.59 -14.42 -20.01
C LEU A 17 -4.49 -15.46 -20.69
N LYS A 18 -3.95 -16.05 -21.75
CA LYS A 18 -4.29 -17.40 -22.20
C LYS A 18 -3.78 -18.37 -21.12
N ASP A 19 -4.45 -19.51 -20.98
CA ASP A 19 -4.25 -20.56 -19.97
C ASP A 19 -5.05 -20.34 -18.69
N GLY A 20 -6.05 -21.22 -18.49
CA GLY A 20 -7.10 -21.18 -17.47
C GLY A 20 -6.66 -21.31 -16.00
N LYS A 21 -5.53 -20.72 -15.62
CA LYS A 21 -5.25 -20.39 -14.22
C LYS A 21 -6.13 -19.22 -13.84
N LYS A 22 -7.13 -19.46 -12.98
CA LYS A 22 -7.96 -18.40 -12.37
C LYS A 22 -7.04 -17.28 -11.91
N LEU A 23 -7.07 -16.15 -12.61
CA LEU A 23 -6.38 -14.93 -12.20
C LEU A 23 -6.85 -14.65 -10.77
N ARG A 24 -5.98 -14.90 -9.78
CA ARG A 24 -6.20 -14.39 -8.44
C ARG A 24 -6.25 -12.89 -8.62
N LYS A 25 -7.46 -12.30 -8.56
CA LYS A 25 -7.67 -10.86 -8.63
C LYS A 25 -6.56 -10.22 -7.81
N PRO A 26 -5.84 -9.22 -8.35
CA PRO A 26 -4.82 -8.53 -7.57
C PRO A 26 -5.49 -8.10 -6.28
N ARG A 27 -5.04 -8.64 -5.14
CA ARG A 27 -5.45 -8.11 -3.84
C ARG A 27 -4.90 -6.70 -3.84
N ILE A 28 -5.74 -5.74 -4.14
CA ILE A 28 -5.48 -4.34 -3.86
C ILE A 28 -5.38 -4.32 -2.33
N GLY A 29 -4.14 -4.41 -1.83
CA GLY A 29 -3.88 -4.30 -0.41
C GLY A 29 -4.30 -2.90 0.00
N ARG A 30 -5.37 -2.78 0.77
CA ARG A 30 -5.72 -1.50 1.39
C ARG A 30 -4.55 -1.12 2.29
N LEU A 31 -4.00 0.07 2.08
CA LEU A 31 -2.92 0.64 2.89
C LEU A 31 -3.52 1.32 4.12
N ASN A 32 -4.19 0.54 4.97
CA ASN A 32 -4.93 1.07 6.11
C ASN A 32 -4.09 1.14 7.39
N SER A 33 -2.96 0.44 7.41
CA SER A 33 -2.08 0.40 8.57
C SER A 33 -0.62 0.54 8.16
N ALA A 34 0.22 0.96 9.11
CA ALA A 34 1.67 1.02 8.91
C ALA A 34 2.25 -0.37 8.61
N LEU A 35 1.59 -1.44 9.09
CA LEU A 35 1.95 -2.82 8.77
C LEU A 35 1.65 -3.17 7.30
N ASP A 36 0.51 -2.73 6.77
CA ASP A 36 0.12 -3.00 5.38
C ASP A 36 1.06 -2.29 4.40
N VAL A 37 1.45 -1.04 4.70
CA VAL A 37 2.46 -0.31 3.92
C VAL A 37 3.79 -1.06 3.87
N ARG A 38 4.27 -1.56 5.02
CA ARG A 38 5.51 -2.35 5.09
C ARG A 38 5.43 -3.67 4.32
N ARG A 39 4.29 -4.36 4.38
CA ARG A 39 4.05 -5.59 3.60
C ARG A 39 4.08 -5.31 2.11
N GLU A 40 3.49 -4.20 1.70
CA GLU A 40 3.47 -3.79 0.30
C GLU A 40 4.88 -3.41 -0.18
N MET A 41 5.67 -2.68 0.62
CA MET A 41 7.08 -2.43 0.32
C MET A 41 7.86 -3.74 0.11
N ALA A 42 7.70 -4.72 1.02
CA ALA A 42 8.35 -6.02 0.89
C ALA A 42 7.92 -6.76 -0.39
N ARG A 43 6.65 -6.64 -0.80
CA ARG A 43 6.14 -7.21 -2.06
C ARG A 43 6.83 -6.58 -3.27
N VAL A 44 6.96 -5.24 -3.29
CA VAL A 44 7.61 -4.50 -4.38
C VAL A 44 9.10 -4.87 -4.47
N TYR A 45 9.81 -4.92 -3.34
CA TYR A 45 11.20 -5.40 -3.30
C TYR A 45 11.34 -6.82 -3.85
N LYS A 46 10.43 -7.72 -3.48
CA LYS A 46 10.44 -9.10 -3.99
C LYS A 46 10.26 -9.15 -5.51
N LYS A 47 9.36 -8.33 -6.06
CA LYS A 47 9.17 -8.24 -7.52
C LYS A 47 10.42 -7.76 -8.25
N ALA A 48 11.05 -6.70 -7.74
CA ALA A 48 12.29 -6.19 -8.31
C ALA A 48 13.41 -7.24 -8.26
N ARG A 49 13.51 -7.98 -7.15
CA ARG A 49 14.48 -9.09 -7.01
C ARG A 49 14.27 -10.21 -8.03
N HIS A 50 13.04 -10.47 -8.45
CA HIS A 50 12.72 -11.48 -9.46
C HIS A 50 12.78 -10.94 -10.91
N GLY A 51 13.18 -9.68 -11.10
CA GLY A 51 13.21 -9.06 -12.43
C GLY A 51 11.83 -8.74 -13.00
N GLU A 52 10.77 -8.82 -12.19
CA GLU A 52 9.40 -8.47 -12.58
C GLU A 52 9.14 -6.95 -12.55
N MET A 53 10.13 -6.17 -12.10
CA MET A 53 10.06 -4.72 -11.94
C MET A 53 11.47 -4.14 -12.04
N ASP A 54 11.63 -3.03 -12.75
CA ASP A 54 12.91 -2.34 -12.84
C ASP A 54 13.21 -1.47 -11.59
N LEU A 55 14.46 -1.03 -11.46
CA LEU A 55 14.90 -0.24 -10.30
C LEU A 55 14.28 1.17 -10.24
N THR A 56 13.89 1.73 -11.38
CA THR A 56 13.27 3.06 -11.47
C THR A 56 11.84 2.99 -10.97
N GLU A 57 11.06 2.01 -11.44
CA GLU A 57 9.73 1.68 -10.96
C GLU A 57 9.77 1.37 -9.46
N LEU A 58 10.70 0.50 -9.01
CA LEU A 58 10.90 0.19 -7.59
C LEU A 58 11.09 1.47 -6.77
N ASN A 59 12.00 2.35 -7.18
CA ASN A 59 12.28 3.59 -6.48
C ASN A 59 11.05 4.50 -6.40
N GLY A 60 10.25 4.58 -7.47
CA GLY A 60 8.99 5.31 -7.47
C GLY A 60 7.99 4.75 -6.46
N TYR A 61 7.80 3.44 -6.47
CA TYR A 61 6.91 2.75 -5.53
C TYR A 61 7.36 2.92 -4.07
N ILE A 62 8.64 2.75 -3.78
CA ILE A 62 9.16 2.88 -2.41
C ILE A 62 9.03 4.32 -1.90
N LYS A 63 9.29 5.33 -2.74
CA LYS A 63 9.06 6.73 -2.37
C LYS A 63 7.60 7.01 -2.02
N ALA A 64 6.66 6.54 -2.85
CA ALA A 64 5.23 6.71 -2.60
C ALA A 64 4.79 6.00 -1.31
N LEU A 65 5.20 4.76 -1.10
CA LEU A 65 4.86 4.00 0.12
C LEU A 65 5.47 4.65 1.37
N SER A 66 6.69 5.19 1.27
CA SER A 66 7.36 5.86 2.39
C SER A 66 6.65 7.17 2.78
N ALA A 67 6.17 7.92 1.77
CA ALA A 67 5.38 9.13 2.00
C ALA A 67 4.04 8.82 2.70
N MET A 68 3.43 7.66 2.45
CA MET A 68 2.19 7.24 3.12
C MET A 68 2.44 6.68 4.53
N LEU A 69 3.61 6.09 4.79
CA LEU A 69 3.90 5.43 6.06
C LEU A 69 3.84 6.39 7.25
N VAL A 70 4.38 7.59 7.09
CA VAL A 70 4.47 8.60 8.16
C VAL A 70 3.07 9.02 8.65
N PRO A 71 2.17 9.57 7.81
CA PRO A 71 0.86 9.99 8.27
C PRO A 71 0.01 8.83 8.82
N ILE A 72 0.09 7.64 8.24
CA ILE A 72 -0.66 6.47 8.76
C ILE A 72 -0.18 6.09 10.16
N ARG A 73 1.14 6.02 10.37
CA ARG A 73 1.72 5.71 11.68
C ARG A 73 1.36 6.78 12.71
N ASP A 74 1.40 8.04 12.33
CA ASP A 74 1.12 9.14 13.24
C ASP A 74 -0.36 9.12 13.67
N THR A 75 -1.30 8.87 12.73
CA THR A 75 -2.72 8.64 13.07
C THR A 75 -2.92 7.43 14.00
N GLU A 76 -2.27 6.30 13.74
CA GLU A 76 -2.34 5.12 14.63
C GLU A 76 -1.84 5.45 16.05
N LEU A 77 -0.79 6.26 16.17
CA LEU A 77 -0.25 6.71 17.45
C LEU A 77 -1.23 7.64 18.17
N GLU A 78 -1.82 8.61 17.46
CA GLU A 78 -2.84 9.49 18.03
C GLU A 78 -4.05 8.72 18.56
N GLU A 79 -4.54 7.74 17.80
CA GLU A 79 -5.63 6.87 18.25
C GLU A 79 -5.24 6.08 19.51
N ARG A 80 -3.99 5.59 19.57
CA ARG A 80 -3.50 4.86 20.73
C ARG A 80 -3.37 5.75 21.97
N ILE A 81 -2.89 6.99 21.80
CA ILE A 81 -2.81 7.98 22.87
C ILE A 81 -4.21 8.30 23.40
N LYS A 82 -5.17 8.62 22.52
CA LYS A 82 -6.56 8.88 22.91
C LYS A 82 -7.18 7.75 23.72
N ARG A 83 -6.91 6.49 23.36
CA ARG A 83 -7.39 5.32 24.11
C ARG A 83 -6.75 5.18 25.49
N LEU A 84 -5.51 5.64 25.66
CA LEU A 84 -4.83 5.60 26.96
C LEU A 84 -5.29 6.76 27.85
N GLU A 85 -5.47 7.95 27.28
CA GLU A 85 -5.96 9.13 27.99
C GLU A 85 -7.44 9.03 28.38
N GLY A 86 -8.28 8.46 27.51
CA GLY A 86 -9.70 8.28 27.79
C GLY A 86 -10.03 7.17 28.81
N ASN A 87 -9.03 6.39 29.22
CA ASN A 87 -9.15 5.35 30.24
C ASN A 87 -8.45 5.72 31.57
N GLY A 88 -8.00 6.98 31.70
CA GLY A 88 -7.32 7.51 32.88
C GLY A 88 -8.23 8.32 33.79
#